data_AF-A0A963EGT4-F1
#
_entry.id   AF-A0A963EGT4-F1
#
_cell.length_a   1.000
_cell.length_b   1.000
_cell.length_c   1.000
_cell.angle_alpha   90.00
_cell.angle_beta   90.00
_cell.angle_gamma   90.00
#
_symmetry.space_group_name_H-M   'P 1'
#
loop_
_entity.id
_entity.type
_entity.pdbx_description
1 polymer ?
#
loop_
_entity_poly.entity_id
_entity_poly.type
_entity_poly.pdbx_seq_one_letter_code
_entity_poly.pdbx_strand_id
1 'polypeptide(L)' 'MSAPATHVAALFDCRKAWAATIEALAAEDDRIVAVVNDSVGSSNLGGFQKAFPDRIVNVGIAEQTMVGVGAGLANA' A
#
# COMPACT_ATOMS: atom_id res chain seq x y z
N MET A 1 -16.94 43.37 -3.82
CA MET A 1 -16.35 42.84 -2.58
C MET A 1 -16.08 41.36 -2.79
N SER A 2 -14.84 40.99 -3.13
CA SER A 2 -14.46 39.56 -3.28
C SER A 2 -14.04 39.01 -1.92
N ALA A 3 -14.53 37.82 -1.58
CA ALA A 3 -14.13 37.11 -0.36
C ALA A 3 -12.63 36.77 -0.41
N PRO A 4 -11.91 36.81 0.72
CA PRO A 4 -10.49 36.45 0.75
C PRO A 4 -10.35 34.95 0.49
N ALA A 5 -9.38 34.57 -0.33
CA ALA A 5 -9.06 33.17 -0.57
C ALA A 5 -8.45 32.56 0.70
N THR A 6 -9.09 31.50 1.21
CA THR A 6 -8.59 30.75 2.37
C THR A 6 -7.30 30.03 2.00
N HIS A 7 -6.22 30.29 2.75
CA HIS A 7 -4.96 29.59 2.57
C HIS A 7 -5.12 28.15 3.11
N VAL A 8 -5.24 27.17 2.21
CA VAL A 8 -5.30 25.76 2.59
C VAL A 8 -3.85 25.28 2.78
N ALA A 9 -3.50 24.90 4.02
CA ALA A 9 -2.21 24.31 4.31
C ALA A 9 -1.98 23.06 3.45
N ALA A 10 -0.74 22.85 2.99
CA ALA A 10 -0.39 21.67 2.21
C ALA A 10 -0.71 20.39 3.02
N LEU A 11 -1.54 19.52 2.46
CA LEU A 11 -1.91 18.25 3.08
C LEU A 11 -0.91 17.17 2.68
N PHE A 12 -0.67 16.23 3.59
CA PHE A 12 0.22 15.09 3.37
C PHE A 12 -0.57 13.79 3.24
N ASP A 13 -0.31 13.02 2.18
CA ASP A 13 -0.92 11.71 2.00
C ASP A 13 -0.12 10.65 2.77
N CYS A 14 -0.59 10.29 3.96
CA CYS A 14 0.06 9.28 4.80
C CYS A 14 0.22 7.92 4.11
N ARG A 15 -0.62 7.60 3.11
CA ARG A 15 -0.48 6.35 2.35
C ARG A 15 0.79 6.32 1.51
N LYS A 16 1.25 7.49 1.03
CA LYS A 16 2.54 7.60 0.31
C LYS A 16 3.72 7.33 1.23
N ALA A 17 3.68 7.85 2.47
CA ALA A 17 4.70 7.53 3.47
C ALA A 17 4.73 6.04 3.79
N TRP A 18 3.56 5.44 4.01
CA TRP A 18 3.45 4.00 4.28
C TRP A 18 4.00 3.17 3.12
N ALA A 19 3.60 3.47 1.87
CA ALA A 19 4.08 2.76 0.69
C ALA A 19 5.60 2.87 0.50
N ALA A 20 6.17 4.07 0.63
CA ALA A 20 7.61 4.25 0.55
C ALA A 20 8.37 3.50 1.67
N THR A 21 7.78 3.45 2.87
CA THR A 21 8.38 2.74 4.00
C THR A 21 8.38 1.23 3.79
N ILE A 22 7.26 0.65 3.36
CA ILE A 22 7.19 -0.80 3.14
C ILE A 22 8.05 -1.24 1.94
N GLU A 23 8.17 -0.41 0.91
CA GLU A 23 9.11 -0.62 -0.20
C GLU A 23 10.57 -0.66 0.27
N ALA A 24 10.97 0.30 1.12
CA ALA A 24 12.32 0.33 1.68
C ALA A 24 12.59 -0.90 2.56
N LEU A 25 11.65 -1.27 3.43
CA LEU A 25 11.80 -2.46 4.28
C LEU A 25 11.90 -3.75 3.45
N ALA A 26 11.09 -3.89 2.40
CA ALA A 26 11.12 -5.07 1.54
C ALA A 26 12.39 -5.16 0.67
N ALA A 27 13.12 -4.06 0.47
CA ALA A 27 14.43 -4.10 -0.17
C ALA A 27 15.50 -4.74 0.73
N GLU A 28 15.27 -4.76 2.05
CA GLU A 28 16.22 -5.27 3.05
C GLU A 28 15.79 -6.62 3.65
N ASP A 29 14.49 -6.96 3.62
CA ASP A 29 13.94 -8.21 4.16
C ASP A 29 13.07 -8.92 3.12
N ASP A 30 13.57 -10.05 2.61
CA ASP A 30 12.90 -10.85 1.58
C ASP A 30 11.60 -11.52 2.04
N ARG A 31 11.34 -11.54 3.35
CA ARG A 31 10.12 -12.12 3.92
C ARG A 31 8.92 -11.18 3.80
N ILE A 32 9.14 -9.90 3.51
CA ILE A 32 8.07 -8.92 3.42
C ILE A 32 7.33 -9.08 2.10
N VAL A 33 6.05 -9.42 2.20
CA VAL A 33 5.12 -9.56 1.08
C VAL A 33 3.89 -8.68 1.30
N ALA A 34 3.24 -8.26 0.22
CA ALA A 34 2.01 -7.48 0.26
C ALA A 34 0.81 -8.33 -0.17
N VAL A 35 -0.24 -8.38 0.65
CA VAL A 35 -1.55 -8.90 0.22
C VAL A 35 -2.49 -7.70 0.10
N VAL A 36 -3.12 -7.56 -1.05
CA VAL A 36 -3.92 -6.38 -1.41
C VAL A 36 -5.20 -6.80 -2.11
N ASN A 37 -6.27 -6.02 -1.96
CA ASN A 37 -7.47 -6.12 -2.78
C ASN A 37 -7.30 -5.33 -4.09
N ASP A 38 -8.37 -5.08 -4.84
CA ASP A 38 -8.34 -4.29 -6.09
C ASP A 38 -8.11 -2.78 -5.82
N SER A 39 -7.00 -2.46 -5.17
CA SER A 39 -6.66 -1.13 -4.65
C SER A 39 -5.15 -0.90 -4.62
N VAL A 40 -4.38 -1.55 -5.50
CA VAL A 40 -2.92 -1.31 -5.64
C VAL A 40 -2.65 0.18 -5.85
N GLY A 41 -3.37 0.81 -6.79
CA GLY A 41 -3.22 2.23 -7.09
C GLY A 41 -3.65 3.15 -5.94
N SER A 42 -4.84 2.91 -5.35
CA SER A 42 -5.37 3.72 -4.26
C SER A 42 -4.59 3.56 -2.94
N SER A 43 -3.86 2.45 -2.76
CA SER A 43 -2.96 2.21 -1.63
C SER A 43 -1.53 2.70 -1.87
N ASN A 44 -1.24 3.30 -3.03
CA ASN A 44 0.11 3.71 -3.45
C ASN A 44 1.12 2.55 -3.56
N LEU A 45 0.69 1.30 -3.76
CA LEU A 45 1.58 0.12 -3.86
C LEU A 45 2.13 -0.15 -5.28
N GLY A 46 1.95 0.77 -6.22
CA GLY A 46 2.43 0.58 -7.60
C GLY A 46 3.95 0.45 -7.70
N GLY A 47 4.70 1.16 -6.84
CA GLY A 47 6.16 1.03 -6.74
C GLY A 47 6.56 -0.36 -6.24
N PHE A 48 5.95 -0.79 -5.13
CA PHE A 48 6.13 -2.14 -4.57
C PHE A 48 5.85 -3.23 -5.60
N GLN A 49 4.73 -3.17 -6.33
CA GLN A 49 4.39 -4.14 -7.36
C GLN A 49 5.43 -4.20 -8.48
N LYS A 50 5.97 -3.05 -8.89
CA LYS A 50 6.99 -2.98 -9.94
C LYS A 50 8.34 -3.52 -9.46
N ALA A 51 8.74 -3.21 -8.23
CA ALA A 51 10.01 -3.63 -7.67
C ALA A 51 10.01 -5.13 -7.28
N PHE A 52 8.87 -5.62 -6.80
CA PHE A 52 8.73 -6.94 -6.19
C PHE A 52 7.48 -7.69 -6.71
N PRO A 53 7.39 -7.95 -8.02
CA PRO A 53 6.18 -8.51 -8.65
C PRO A 53 5.79 -9.88 -8.08
N ASP A 54 6.77 -10.68 -7.64
CA ASP A 54 6.54 -12.01 -7.08
C ASP A 54 6.16 -11.98 -5.59
N ARG A 55 6.14 -10.81 -4.96
CA ARG A 55 5.86 -10.62 -3.52
C ARG A 55 4.60 -9.82 -3.25
N ILE A 56 3.73 -9.69 -4.26
CA ILE A 56 2.42 -9.04 -4.11
C ILE A 56 1.31 -9.97 -4.58
N VAL A 57 0.36 -10.23 -3.68
CA VAL A 57 -0.83 -11.06 -3.94
C VAL A 57 -2.05 -10.15 -3.99
N ASN A 58 -2.58 -9.93 -5.19
CA ASN A 58 -3.84 -9.22 -5.37
C ASN A 58 -5.00 -10.22 -5.36
N VAL A 59 -5.89 -10.12 -4.37
CA VAL A 59 -7.04 -11.01 -4.21
C VAL A 59 -8.32 -10.52 -4.90
N GLY A 60 -8.27 -9.40 -5.63
CA GLY A 60 -9.46 -8.75 -6.19
C GLY A 60 -10.34 -8.13 -5.11
N ILE A 61 -11.66 -8.11 -5.29
CA ILE A 61 -12.63 -7.54 -4.34
C ILE A 61 -13.03 -8.63 -3.32
N ALA A 62 -12.06 -9.11 -2.55
CA ALA A 62 -12.23 -10.23 -1.62
C ALA A 62 -11.47 -9.99 -0.29
N GLU A 63 -11.84 -8.94 0.44
CA GLU A 63 -11.12 -8.49 1.65
C GLU A 63 -11.09 -9.54 2.76
N GLN A 64 -12.13 -10.35 2.91
CA GLN A 64 -12.15 -11.44 3.89
C GLN A 64 -11.09 -12.50 3.55
N THR A 65 -10.96 -12.83 2.27
CA THR A 65 -9.89 -13.72 1.76
C THR A 65 -8.52 -13.08 1.96
N MET A 66 -8.37 -11.78 1.72
CA MET A 66 -7.13 -11.03 1.94
C MET A 66 -6.58 -11.25 3.36
N VAL A 67 -7.46 -11.12 4.36
CA VAL A 67 -7.10 -11.34 5.77
C VAL A 67 -6.69 -12.79 6.01
N GLY A 68 -7.42 -13.76 5.47
CA GLY A 68 -7.09 -15.19 5.58
C GLY A 68 -5.74 -15.55 4.94
N VAL A 69 -5.46 -15.02 3.74
CA VAL A 69 -4.18 -15.19 3.04
C VAL A 69 -3.04 -14.59 3.88
N GLY A 70 -3.23 -13.38 4.42
CA GLY A 70 -2.24 -12.76 5.31
C GLY A 70 -1.96 -13.59 6.56
N ALA A 71 -2.99 -14.13 7.20
CA ALA A 71 -2.84 -15.00 8.36
C ALA A 71 -2.10 -16.31 8.03
N GLY A 72 -2.41 -16.93 6.89
CA GLY A 72 -1.73 -18.14 6.42
C GLY A 72 -0.25 -17.91 6.12
N LEU A 73 0.07 -16.82 5.39
CA LEU A 73 1.46 -16.45 5.07
C LEU A 73 2.29 -16.16 6.32
N ALA A 74 1.68 -15.56 7.35
CA ALA A 74 2.38 -15.24 8.59
C ALA A 74 2.64 -16.46 9.51
N ASN A 75 1.91 -17.57 9.29
CA ASN A 75 2.02 -18.79 10.10
C ASN A 75 2.99 -19.83 9.51
N ALA A 76 3.48 -19.61 8.29
CA ALA A 76 4.36 -20.53 7.56
C ALA A 76 5.84 -20.30 7.88
#